data_AF-A0AAU0UHD7-F1
#
_entry.id   AF-A0AAU0UHD7-F1
#
_cell.length_a   1.000
_cell.length_b   1.000
_cell.length_c   1.000
_cell.angle_alpha   90.00
_cell.angle_beta   90.00
_cell.angle_gamma   90.00
#
_symmetry.space_group_name_H-M   'P 1'
#
loop_
_entity.id
_entity.type
_entity.pdbx_description
1 polymer ?
#
loop_
_entity_poly.entity_id
_entity_poly.type
_entity_poly.pdbx_seq_one_letter_code
_entity_poly.pdbx_strand_id
1 'polypeptide(L)'
;MARGVNKVILVGTCGQDPEVRYLPNGNAVTNLSLATSEQWTDKQTGQKVEKTEWHRVSMFGKVAEIAGEYLRKGSQVYIEGKLQTREWEKDGIKRYTTEIVVDMQGTMQLLGGRPQGEGAPQGQGGMSNSAPRPQQSRPQQSQPQSQPQSQPQRESRPAPQQQAAPQPAPDFDSFDDDIPF
;
A
#
# COMPACT_ATOMS: atom_id res chain seq x y z
N MET A 1 37.93 15.40 3.00
CA MET A 1 36.90 15.25 4.05
C MET A 1 36.02 14.06 3.71
N ALA A 2 35.82 13.13 4.63
CA ALA A 2 34.89 12.01 4.43
C ALA A 2 33.45 12.54 4.47
N ARG A 3 32.65 12.23 3.45
CA ARG A 3 31.20 12.53 3.45
C ARG A 3 30.49 11.52 4.36
N GLY A 4 29.46 11.98 5.08
CA GLY A 4 28.61 11.10 5.88
C GLY A 4 27.84 10.08 5.04
N VAL A 5 27.31 9.04 5.68
CA VAL A 5 26.52 7.98 5.02
C VAL A 5 25.03 8.19 5.31
N ASN A 6 24.23 8.25 4.26
CA ASN A 6 22.77 8.19 4.33
C ASN A 6 22.32 7.01 3.48
N LYS A 7 21.84 5.94 4.14
CA LYS A 7 21.40 4.71 3.50
C LYS A 7 20.18 4.17 4.23
N VAL A 8 19.16 3.80 3.47
CA VAL A 8 17.96 3.11 3.94
C VAL A 8 17.85 1.81 3.18
N ILE A 9 17.61 0.71 3.89
CA ILE A 9 17.35 -0.61 3.31
C ILE A 9 16.00 -1.07 3.84
N LEU A 10 15.09 -1.44 2.94
CA LEU A 10 13.76 -1.94 3.28
C LEU A 10 13.48 -3.21 2.49
N VAL A 11 12.82 -4.15 3.14
CA VAL A 11 12.11 -5.25 2.50
C VAL A 11 10.67 -5.17 2.98
N GLY A 12 9.74 -4.96 2.05
CA GLY A 12 8.35 -4.77 2.41
C GLY A 12 7.41 -5.04 1.26
N THR A 13 6.14 -4.74 1.49
CA THR A 13 5.06 -5.03 0.55
C THR A 13 4.36 -3.75 0.11
N CYS A 14 4.08 -3.60 -1.18
CA CYS A 14 3.36 -2.46 -1.71
C CYS A 14 1.91 -2.44 -1.17
N GLY A 15 1.50 -1.40 -0.46
CA GLY A 15 0.14 -1.27 0.08
C GLY A 15 -0.92 -0.90 -0.96
N GLN A 16 -0.47 -0.29 -2.06
CA GLN A 16 -1.27 0.11 -3.20
C GLN A 16 -0.47 -0.05 -4.49
N ASP A 17 -1.14 0.07 -5.64
CA ASP A 17 -0.46 0.07 -6.93
C ASP A 17 0.49 1.27 -7.04
N PRO A 18 1.65 1.13 -7.72
CA PRO A 18 2.58 2.22 -7.90
C PRO A 18 1.96 3.39 -8.69
N GLU A 19 2.19 4.60 -8.21
CA GLU A 19 1.78 5.81 -8.92
C GLU A 19 2.92 6.29 -9.83
N VAL A 20 2.77 6.10 -11.14
CA VAL A 20 3.77 6.46 -12.15
C VAL A 20 3.44 7.81 -12.77
N ARG A 21 4.42 8.70 -12.85
CA ARG A 21 4.31 10.01 -13.51
C ARG A 21 5.56 10.26 -14.35
N TYR A 22 5.40 10.96 -15.46
CA TYR A 22 6.53 11.41 -16.29
C TYR A 22 6.73 12.91 -16.09
N LEU A 23 7.98 13.30 -15.83
CA LEU A 23 8.37 14.70 -15.74
C LEU A 23 8.49 15.31 -17.15
N PRO A 24 8.43 16.65 -17.30
CA PRO A 24 8.56 17.32 -18.60
C PRO A 24 9.85 17.01 -19.36
N ASN A 25 10.90 16.58 -18.65
CA ASN A 25 12.17 16.16 -19.24
C ASN A 25 12.18 14.69 -19.71
N GLY A 26 11.04 13.99 -19.64
CA GLY A 26 10.89 12.58 -20.03
C GLY A 26 11.24 11.57 -18.93
N ASN A 27 11.79 11.99 -17.79
CA ASN A 27 12.16 11.06 -16.73
C ASN A 27 10.91 10.54 -15.99
N ALA A 28 10.83 9.22 -15.83
CA ALA A 28 9.83 8.58 -15.00
C ALA A 28 10.09 8.84 -13.51
N VAL A 29 9.00 9.01 -12.76
CA VAL A 29 8.95 9.05 -11.30
C VAL A 29 7.88 8.07 -10.87
N THR A 30 8.19 7.20 -9.90
CA THR A 30 7.22 6.25 -9.36
C THR A 30 7.20 6.36 -7.85
N ASN A 31 6.01 6.62 -7.32
CA ASN A 31 5.77 6.73 -5.89
C ASN A 31 5.11 5.45 -5.36
N LEU A 32 5.62 4.93 -4.24
CA LEU A 32 5.11 3.76 -3.54
C LEU A 32 4.78 4.07 -2.08
N SER A 33 3.79 3.35 -1.56
CA SER A 33 3.60 3.16 -0.12
C SER A 33 3.99 1.72 0.22
N LEU A 34 5.05 1.56 1.03
CA LEU A 34 5.62 0.26 1.39
C LEU A 34 5.35 -0.05 2.86
N ALA A 35 4.75 -1.19 3.14
CA ALA A 35 4.52 -1.67 4.50
C ALA A 35 5.67 -2.55 4.98
N THR A 36 6.09 -2.36 6.23
CA THR A 36 6.91 -3.31 6.99
C THR A 36 6.24 -3.58 8.33
N SER A 37 6.12 -4.84 8.72
CA SER A 37 5.39 -5.23 9.94
C SER A 37 6.30 -5.96 10.92
N GLU A 38 6.18 -5.61 12.20
CA GLU A 38 6.84 -6.27 13.32
C GLU A 38 5.77 -6.93 14.20
N GLN A 39 6.00 -8.17 14.63
CA GLN A 39 5.12 -8.89 15.56
C GLN A 39 5.89 -9.26 16.83
N TRP A 40 5.32 -8.94 17.98
CA TRP A 40 5.88 -9.33 19.28
C TRP A 40 4.79 -9.69 20.28
N THR A 41 5.15 -10.40 21.35
CA THR A 41 4.24 -10.68 22.47
C THR A 41 4.41 -9.61 23.54
N ASP A 42 3.33 -8.94 23.90
CA ASP A 42 3.30 -7.96 24.98
C ASP A 42 3.52 -8.68 26.32
N LYS A 43 4.48 -8.20 27.11
CA LYS A 43 4.90 -8.85 28.37
C LYS A 43 3.90 -8.66 29.51
N GLN A 44 3.07 -7.62 29.47
CA GLN A 44 2.06 -7.34 30.50
C GLN A 44 0.77 -8.11 30.25
N THR A 45 0.35 -8.18 28.97
CA THR A 45 -0.95 -8.78 28.60
C THR A 45 -0.83 -10.21 28.07
N GLY A 46 0.37 -10.64 27.65
CA GLY A 46 0.59 -11.93 26.98
C GLY A 46 0.03 -12.02 25.57
N GLN A 47 -0.51 -10.92 25.02
CA GLN A 47 -1.12 -10.91 23.68
C GLN A 47 -0.08 -10.68 22.59
N LYS A 48 -0.33 -11.24 21.39
CA LYS A 48 0.45 -10.91 20.20
C LYS A 48 0.01 -9.53 19.69
N VAL A 49 0.98 -8.64 19.54
CA VAL A 49 0.81 -7.30 18.98
C VAL A 49 1.52 -7.27 17.63
N GLU A 50 0.88 -6.66 16.64
CA GLU A 50 1.45 -6.37 15.34
C GLU A 50 1.50 -4.86 15.13
N LYS A 51 2.64 -4.35 14.67
CA LYS A 51 2.80 -2.95 14.29
C LYS A 51 3.32 -2.86 12.87
N THR A 52 2.59 -2.11 12.05
CA THR A 52 2.95 -1.88 10.65
C THR A 52 3.37 -0.44 10.46
N GLU A 53 4.56 -0.26 9.90
CA GLU A 53 5.12 1.03 9.50
C GLU A 53 4.95 1.24 7.99
N TRP A 54 4.59 2.47 7.62
CA TRP A 54 4.33 2.85 6.23
C TRP A 54 5.40 3.80 5.71
N HIS A 55 6.13 3.34 4.71
CA HIS A 55 7.25 4.05 4.11
C HIS A 55 6.85 4.66 2.78
N ARG A 56 7.11 5.97 2.63
CA ARG A 56 6.94 6.68 1.34
C ARG A 56 8.22 6.55 0.54
N VAL A 57 8.14 5.92 -0.63
CA VAL A 57 9.30 5.73 -1.51
C VAL A 57 9.09 6.43 -2.83
N SER A 58 10.09 7.20 -3.25
CA SER A 58 10.12 7.96 -4.51
C SER A 58 11.29 7.45 -5.35
N MET A 59 10.99 6.74 -6.44
CA MET A 59 11.98 6.22 -7.39
C MET A 59 12.02 7.09 -8.64
N PHE A 60 13.21 7.20 -9.24
CA PHE A 60 13.45 8.04 -10.43
C PHE A 60 14.10 7.23 -11.58
N GLY A 61 13.87 7.70 -12.81
CA GLY A 61 14.51 7.16 -14.01
C GLY A 61 14.17 5.69 -14.26
N LYS A 62 15.16 4.90 -14.67
CA LYS A 62 14.95 3.49 -15.04
C LYS A 62 14.36 2.64 -13.91
N VAL A 63 14.72 2.91 -12.65
CA VAL A 63 14.15 2.18 -11.50
C VAL A 63 12.65 2.46 -11.36
N ALA A 64 12.24 3.70 -11.65
CA ALA A 64 10.82 4.07 -11.66
C ALA A 64 10.06 3.36 -12.79
N GLU A 65 10.63 3.28 -14.00
CA GLU A 65 10.01 2.57 -15.12
C GLU A 65 9.76 1.09 -14.78
N ILE A 66 10.78 0.41 -14.23
CA ILE A 66 10.66 -0.99 -13.81
C ILE A 66 9.63 -1.12 -12.68
N ALA A 67 9.64 -0.22 -11.71
CA ALA A 67 8.64 -0.23 -10.64
C ALA A 67 7.21 -0.08 -11.19
N GLY A 68 6.98 0.87 -12.08
CA GLY A 68 5.68 1.10 -12.70
C GLY A 68 5.20 -0.08 -13.54
N GLU A 69 6.11 -0.73 -14.26
CA GLU A 69 5.78 -1.86 -15.13
C GLU A 69 5.47 -3.13 -14.32
N TYR A 70 6.26 -3.43 -13.29
CA TYR A 70 6.24 -4.74 -12.63
C TYR A 70 5.62 -4.76 -11.23
N LEU A 71 5.66 -3.66 -10.47
CA LEU A 71 5.08 -3.65 -9.12
C LEU A 71 3.57 -3.43 -9.18
N ARG A 72 2.85 -4.12 -8.31
CA ARG A 72 1.42 -3.98 -8.05
C ARG A 72 1.19 -4.01 -6.54
N LYS A 73 0.00 -3.63 -6.08
CA LYS A 73 -0.43 -3.87 -4.70
C LYS A 73 -0.14 -5.31 -4.30
N GLY A 74 0.44 -5.50 -3.11
CA GLY A 74 0.84 -6.82 -2.60
C GLY A 74 2.20 -7.31 -3.10
N SER A 75 2.87 -6.61 -4.02
CA SER A 75 4.21 -6.99 -4.46
C SER A 75 5.23 -6.83 -3.34
N GLN A 76 6.05 -7.86 -3.12
CA GLN A 76 7.17 -7.79 -2.20
C GLN A 76 8.42 -7.29 -2.93
N VAL A 77 9.11 -6.33 -2.32
CA VAL A 77 10.22 -5.61 -2.94
C VAL A 77 11.32 -5.29 -1.93
N TYR A 78 12.57 -5.44 -2.37
CA TYR A 78 13.75 -4.91 -1.70
C TYR A 78 14.04 -3.51 -2.24
N ILE A 79 14.32 -2.57 -1.34
CA ILE A 79 14.62 -1.18 -1.67
C ILE A 79 15.87 -0.74 -0.92
N GLU A 80 16.83 -0.18 -1.65
CA GLU A 80 17.97 0.56 -1.11
C GLU A 80 17.92 1.99 -1.63
N GLY A 81 17.95 2.97 -0.71
CA GLY A 81 17.88 4.38 -1.05
C GLY A 81 18.47 5.26 0.05
N LYS A 82 18.00 6.50 0.13
CA LYS A 82 18.42 7.48 1.14
C LYS A 82 17.22 8.26 1.68
N LEU A 83 17.28 8.72 2.93
CA LEU A 83 16.27 9.63 3.45
C LEU A 83 16.43 11.01 2.83
N GLN A 84 15.33 11.60 2.41
CA GLN A 84 15.27 12.99 1.99
C GLN A 84 14.02 13.64 2.56
N THR A 85 14.21 14.73 3.31
CA THR A 85 13.10 15.57 3.78
C THR A 85 12.98 16.77 2.87
N ARG A 86 11.77 16.99 2.34
CA ARG A 86 11.44 18.19 1.57
C ARG A 86 10.50 19.08 2.37
N GLU A 87 10.79 20.37 2.32
CA GLU A 87 9.87 21.41 2.78
C GLU A 87 8.92 21.77 1.63
N TRP A 88 7.65 21.94 1.94
CA TRP A 88 6.63 22.41 1.01
C TRP A 88 5.58 23.21 1.76
N GLU A 89 4.93 24.14 1.08
CA GLU A 89 3.91 24.98 1.68
C GLU A 89 2.53 24.58 1.16
N LYS A 90 1.53 24.59 2.06
CA LYS A 90 0.13 24.44 1.71
C LYS A 90 -0.71 25.35 2.58
N ASP A 91 -1.51 26.20 1.94
CA ASP A 91 -2.40 27.16 2.60
C ASP A 91 -1.63 28.11 3.54
N GLY A 92 -0.42 28.55 3.14
CA GLY A 92 0.45 29.41 3.97
C GLY A 92 1.23 28.68 5.06
N ILE A 93 1.02 27.37 5.23
CA ILE A 93 1.64 26.58 6.31
C ILE A 93 2.79 25.74 5.74
N LYS A 94 3.99 25.96 6.28
CA LYS A 94 5.17 25.13 6.00
C LYS A 94 4.97 23.71 6.53
N ARG A 95 5.25 22.72 5.69
CA ARG A 95 5.16 21.30 5.98
C ARG A 95 6.44 20.60 5.55
N TYR A 96 6.78 19.55 6.29
CA TYR A 96 7.92 18.70 5.99
C TYR A 96 7.43 17.31 5.63
N THR A 97 8.07 16.68 4.66
CA THR A 97 7.80 15.28 4.32
C THR A 97 9.12 14.58 4.09
N THR A 98 9.36 13.56 4.90
CA THR A 98 10.49 12.66 4.77
C THR A 98 10.09 11.48 3.90
N GLU A 99 10.88 11.22 2.86
CA GLU A 99 10.68 10.15 1.90
C GLU A 99 11.99 9.36 1.73
N ILE A 100 11.87 8.11 1.30
CA ILE A 100 13.01 7.33 0.83
C ILE A 100 13.16 7.60 -0.67
N VAL A 101 14.27 8.20 -1.07
CA VAL A 101 14.59 8.45 -2.47
C VAL A 101 15.50 7.36 -3.00
N VAL A 102 15.10 6.76 -4.12
CA VAL A 102 15.89 5.79 -4.88
C VAL A 102 16.26 6.45 -6.20
N ASP A 103 17.50 6.94 -6.26
CA ASP A 103 18.09 7.52 -7.46
C ASP A 103 19.05 6.51 -8.13
N MET A 104 19.94 6.99 -9.00
CA MET A 104 20.92 6.14 -9.70
C MET A 104 21.89 5.38 -8.77
N GLN A 105 22.04 5.79 -7.50
CA GLN A 105 22.87 5.11 -6.51
C GLN A 105 22.08 4.12 -5.65
N GLY A 106 20.75 4.16 -5.71
CA GLY A 106 19.88 3.21 -5.04
C GLY A 106 19.64 1.95 -5.87
N THR A 107 18.97 0.98 -5.26
CA THR A 107 18.63 -0.29 -5.90
C THR A 107 17.20 -0.69 -5.55
N MET A 108 16.51 -1.33 -6.49
CA MET A 108 15.24 -2.00 -6.25
C MET A 108 15.32 -3.41 -6.81
N GLN A 109 14.83 -4.40 -6.06
CA GLN A 109 14.72 -5.79 -6.52
C GLN A 109 13.34 -6.35 -6.21
N LEU A 110 12.71 -6.94 -7.22
CA LEU A 110 11.47 -7.68 -7.09
C LEU A 110 11.76 -8.98 -6.32
N LEU A 111 11.04 -9.23 -5.23
CA LEU A 111 11.20 -10.45 -4.42
C LEU A 111 10.07 -11.46 -4.66
N GLY A 112 9.00 -11.06 -5.36
CA GLY A 112 7.91 -11.94 -5.77
C GLY A 112 8.22 -12.64 -7.10
N GLY A 113 8.36 -13.98 -7.05
CA GLY A 113 8.31 -14.81 -8.25
C GLY A 113 6.92 -14.83 -8.86
N ARG A 114 6.84 -14.94 -10.19
CA ARG A 114 5.59 -15.13 -10.95
C ARG A 114 4.65 -16.08 -10.20
N PRO A 115 3.34 -15.79 -10.06
CA PRO A 115 2.39 -16.81 -9.64
C PRO A 115 2.49 -17.95 -10.64
N GLN A 116 3.08 -19.06 -10.19
CA GLN A 116 3.05 -20.30 -10.91
C GLN A 116 1.62 -20.82 -10.82
N GLY A 117 0.83 -20.57 -11.86
CA GLY A 117 -0.39 -21.31 -12.11
C GLY A 117 -1.62 -20.47 -12.42
N GLU A 118 -1.85 -20.23 -13.71
CA GLU A 118 -3.20 -20.38 -14.27
C GLU A 118 -3.07 -20.85 -15.74
N GLY A 119 -3.33 -22.13 -15.97
CA GLY A 119 -3.76 -22.64 -17.28
C GLY A 119 -2.69 -23.08 -18.29
N ALA A 120 -1.78 -23.99 -17.94
CA ALA A 120 -1.21 -24.90 -18.93
C ALA A 120 -2.03 -26.21 -18.90
N PRO A 121 -2.87 -26.53 -19.91
CA PRO A 121 -3.51 -27.84 -19.96
C PRO A 121 -2.42 -28.88 -20.21
N GLN A 122 -2.13 -29.66 -19.17
CA GLN A 122 -1.30 -30.85 -19.24
C GLN A 122 -1.99 -31.85 -20.16
N GLY A 123 -1.52 -31.93 -21.41
CA GLY A 123 -1.94 -32.95 -22.36
C GLY A 123 -1.53 -34.33 -21.85
N GLN A 124 -2.49 -35.03 -21.24
CA GLN A 124 -2.34 -36.41 -20.79
C GLN A 124 -2.87 -37.33 -21.91
N GLY A 125 -1.94 -37.98 -22.61
CA GLY A 125 -2.26 -39.13 -23.46
C GLY A 125 -2.49 -40.37 -22.60
N GLY A 126 -3.53 -41.15 -22.90
CA GLY A 126 -3.83 -42.42 -22.22
C GLY A 126 -5.17 -43.06 -22.60
N MET A 127 -5.16 -43.79 -23.72
CA MET A 127 -5.98 -44.91 -24.18
C MET A 127 -7.19 -45.48 -23.38
N SER A 128 -8.23 -45.84 -24.16
CA SER A 128 -9.23 -46.95 -24.02
C SER A 128 -10.55 -46.69 -23.28
N ASN A 129 -11.69 -46.61 -24.00
CA ASN A 129 -12.59 -47.77 -24.24
C ASN A 129 -13.87 -47.37 -25.03
N SER A 130 -14.25 -48.19 -26.00
CA SER A 130 -15.57 -48.32 -26.69
C SER A 130 -16.70 -48.64 -25.68
N ALA A 131 -18.01 -48.37 -25.83
CA ALA A 131 -18.93 -48.17 -26.96
C ALA A 131 -20.26 -47.55 -26.40
N PRO A 132 -21.31 -47.27 -27.22
CA PRO A 132 -22.21 -46.11 -27.04
C PRO A 132 -23.66 -46.42 -26.61
N ARG A 133 -24.39 -45.40 -26.15
CA ARG A 133 -25.84 -45.23 -26.44
C ARG A 133 -26.35 -43.81 -26.16
N PRO A 134 -27.14 -43.22 -27.07
CA PRO A 134 -27.74 -41.89 -26.91
C PRO A 134 -29.17 -41.98 -26.38
N GLN A 135 -29.59 -41.04 -25.54
CA GLN A 135 -31.01 -40.72 -25.45
C GLN A 135 -31.27 -39.26 -25.09
N GLN A 136 -32.22 -38.73 -25.83
CA GLN A 136 -32.57 -37.35 -26.07
C GLN A 136 -33.88 -37.05 -25.36
N SER A 137 -33.95 -35.96 -24.57
CA SER A 137 -35.21 -35.25 -24.30
C SER A 137 -34.98 -33.98 -23.48
N ARG A 138 -35.07 -32.82 -24.14
CA ARG A 138 -35.64 -31.56 -23.60
C ARG A 138 -37.18 -31.67 -23.68
N PRO A 139 -38.01 -30.72 -23.21
CA PRO A 139 -37.75 -29.47 -22.46
C PRO A 139 -38.66 -29.30 -21.22
N GLN A 140 -38.33 -28.40 -20.28
CA GLN A 140 -39.40 -27.62 -19.67
C GLN A 140 -38.94 -26.25 -19.16
N GLN A 141 -39.75 -25.28 -19.54
CA GLN A 141 -39.66 -23.86 -19.35
C GLN A 141 -40.57 -23.53 -18.16
N SER A 142 -40.04 -22.86 -17.13
CA SER A 142 -40.83 -22.33 -16.02
C SER A 142 -40.33 -20.94 -15.63
N GLN A 143 -41.31 -20.08 -15.45
CA GLN A 143 -41.28 -18.62 -15.45
C GLN A 143 -40.46 -17.99 -14.31
N PRO A 144 -40.01 -16.72 -14.49
CA PRO A 144 -39.47 -15.92 -13.41
C PRO A 144 -40.59 -15.42 -12.49
N GLN A 145 -40.53 -15.80 -11.21
CA GLN A 145 -41.41 -15.29 -10.18
C GLN A 145 -40.84 -14.01 -9.56
N SER A 146 -41.73 -13.03 -9.47
CA SER A 146 -41.61 -11.66 -9.00
C SER A 146 -41.36 -11.51 -7.49
N GLN A 147 -40.42 -10.61 -7.14
CA GLN A 147 -40.41 -9.60 -6.06
C GLN A 147 -40.59 -10.05 -4.57
N PRO A 148 -39.97 -9.38 -3.56
CA PRO A 148 -40.05 -7.92 -3.39
C PRO A 148 -38.77 -7.16 -2.99
N GLN A 149 -38.65 -6.03 -3.69
CA GLN A 149 -38.19 -4.70 -3.29
C GLN A 149 -37.99 -4.47 -1.76
N SER A 150 -36.75 -4.56 -1.30
CA SER A 150 -36.31 -4.01 -0.02
C SER A 150 -35.98 -2.52 -0.19
N GLN A 151 -36.80 -1.66 0.43
CA GLN A 151 -36.53 -0.24 0.59
C GLN A 151 -35.27 -0.03 1.43
N PRO A 152 -34.37 0.91 1.08
CA PRO A 152 -33.37 1.39 2.02
C PRO A 152 -34.05 2.28 3.07
N GLN A 153 -34.04 1.85 4.32
CA GLN A 153 -34.34 2.70 5.47
C GLN A 153 -33.36 3.88 5.45
N ARG A 154 -33.93 5.09 5.35
CA ARG A 154 -33.21 6.34 5.62
C ARG A 154 -32.86 6.35 7.11
N GLU A 155 -31.62 6.04 7.43
CA GLU A 155 -31.06 6.33 8.74
C GLU A 155 -31.04 7.83 8.97
N SER A 156 -31.80 8.22 9.99
CA SER A 156 -31.88 9.54 10.57
C SER A 156 -30.49 9.99 11.02
N ARG A 157 -29.93 10.99 10.33
CA ARG A 157 -28.75 11.74 10.80
C ARG A 157 -29.05 12.37 12.17
N PRO A 158 -28.20 12.16 13.19
CA PRO A 158 -28.21 13.00 14.38
C PRO A 158 -27.76 14.42 14.03
N ALA A 159 -28.38 15.40 14.68
CA ALA A 159 -28.09 16.82 14.54
C ALA A 159 -26.63 17.16 14.94
N PRO A 160 -26.03 18.20 14.33
CA PRO A 160 -24.71 18.68 14.73
C PRO A 160 -24.78 19.30 16.13
N GLN A 161 -24.07 18.69 17.07
CA GLN A 161 -23.77 19.29 18.37
C GLN A 161 -22.95 20.58 18.17
N GLN A 162 -23.44 21.66 18.78
CA GLN A 162 -22.75 22.93 18.91
C GLN A 162 -21.36 22.71 19.54
N GLN A 163 -20.34 23.08 18.78
CA GLN A 163 -18.95 23.05 19.19
C GLN A 163 -18.73 24.18 20.21
N ALA A 164 -18.43 23.82 21.46
CA ALA A 164 -17.98 24.76 22.46
C ALA A 164 -16.64 25.37 22.03
N ALA A 165 -16.49 26.68 22.22
CA ALA A 165 -15.27 27.42 21.92
C ALA A 165 -14.06 26.84 22.68
N PRO A 166 -12.87 26.75 22.05
CA PRO A 166 -11.66 26.35 22.75
C PRO A 166 -11.27 27.41 23.79
N GLN A 167 -11.06 26.95 25.03
CA GLN A 167 -10.39 27.74 26.06
C GLN A 167 -8.93 28.00 25.64
N PRO A 168 -8.36 29.18 25.91
CA PRO A 168 -6.95 29.44 25.68
C PRO A 168 -6.09 28.51 26.55
N ALA A 169 -5.03 27.98 25.96
CA ALA A 169 -4.04 27.16 26.65
C ALA A 169 -3.30 27.99 27.72
N PRO A 170 -2.89 27.37 28.84
CA PRO A 170 -2.01 28.02 29.81
C PRO A 170 -0.63 28.25 29.17
N ASP A 171 -0.10 29.46 29.38
CA ASP A 171 1.24 29.89 28.97
C ASP A 171 2.32 28.93 29.52
N PHE A 172 3.10 28.33 28.63
CA PHE A 172 4.25 27.47 28.96
C PHE A 172 5.57 28.25 29.11
N ASP A 173 5.52 29.59 29.15
CA ASP A 173 6.69 30.48 29.27
C ASP A 173 7.28 30.56 30.70
N SER A 174 7.05 29.56 31.55
CA SER A 174 7.52 29.54 32.95
C SER A 174 8.42 28.36 33.31
N PHE A 175 8.89 27.58 32.33
CA PHE A 175 9.76 26.41 32.55
C PHE A 175 11.18 26.56 31.99
N ASP A 176 11.60 27.77 31.62
CA ASP A 176 12.94 28.05 31.06
C ASP A 176 13.92 28.67 32.07
N ASP A 177 13.66 28.51 33.38
CA ASP A 177 14.36 29.30 34.41
C ASP A 177 14.77 28.51 35.67
N ASP A 178 15.12 27.21 35.57
CA ASP A 178 15.98 26.52 36.57
C ASP A 178 16.33 25.06 36.21
N ILE A 179 17.39 24.86 35.40
CA ILE A 179 18.09 23.56 35.31
C ILE A 179 19.53 23.76 35.78
N PRO A 180 19.88 23.41 37.03
CA PRO A 180 21.27 23.33 37.44
C PRO A 180 21.92 22.04 36.92
N PHE A 181 23.18 22.17 36.47
CA PHE A 181 24.07 21.11 36.00
C PHE A 181 24.28 19.96 37.00
#